data_AF-A0A9E3GV38-F1
#
_entry.id   AF-A0A9E3GV38-F1
#
_cell.length_a   1.000
_cell.length_b   1.000
_cell.length_c   1.000
_cell.angle_alpha   90.00
_cell.angle_beta   90.00
_cell.angle_gamma   90.00
#
_symmetry.space_group_name_H-M   'P 1'
#
loop_
_entity.id
_entity.type
_entity.pdbx_description
1 polymer ?
#
loop_
_entity_poly.entity_id
_entity_poly.type
_entity_poly.pdbx_seq_one_letter_code
_entity_poly.pdbx_strand_id
1 'polypeptide(L)' 'LNRGIFQRLVNLVAEDPTRLEWASNMIIVPRLIERYGDHAVDIGEQTIFAVTGDAVELSSNDPTDR' A
#
# COMPACT_ATOMS: atom_id res chain seq x y z
N LEU A 1 -0.92 -5.84 6.42
CA LEU A 1 -2.19 -6.22 5.75
C LEU A 1 -3.15 -5.08 6.04
N ASN A 2 -3.72 -4.43 5.03
CA ASN A 2 -4.70 -3.38 5.27
C ASN A 2 -5.88 -3.97 6.06
N ARG A 3 -5.97 -3.63 7.35
CA ARG A 3 -6.93 -4.24 8.29
C ARG A 3 -8.38 -3.97 7.85
N GLY A 4 -8.63 -2.84 7.19
CA GLY A 4 -9.93 -2.50 6.62
C GLY A 4 -10.32 -3.40 5.44
N ILE A 5 -9.38 -3.71 4.54
CA ILE A 5 -9.65 -4.63 3.43
C ILE A 5 -9.87 -6.06 3.93
N PHE A 6 -9.07 -6.53 4.89
CA PHE A 6 -9.28 -7.84 5.49
C PHE A 6 -10.68 -7.97 6.12
N GLN A 7 -11.11 -6.97 6.89
CA GLN A 7 -12.45 -6.97 7.48
C GLN A 7 -13.56 -6.99 6.41
N ARG A 8 -13.38 -6.26 5.30
CA ARG A 8 -14.32 -6.30 4.17
C ARG A 8 -14.38 -7.68 3.50
N LEU A 9 -13.24 -8.34 3.32
CA LEU A 9 -13.19 -9.69 2.76
C LEU A 9 -13.89 -10.70 3.68
N VAL A 10 -13.73 -10.58 5.00
CA VAL A 10 -14.45 -11.42 5.98
C VAL A 10 -15.95 -11.19 5.90
N ASN A 11 -16.39 -9.93 5.87
CA ASN A 11 -17.82 -9.62 5.75
C ASN A 11 -18.42 -10.13 4.42
N LEU A 12 -17.67 -10.02 3.33
CA LEU A 12 -18.09 -10.52 2.01
C LEU A 12 -18.36 -12.03 2.02
N VAL A 13 -17.51 -12.81 2.70
CA VAL A 13 -17.68 -14.25 2.83
C VAL A 13 -18.82 -14.60 3.81
N ALA A 14 -19.03 -13.77 4.84
CA ALA A 14 -20.16 -13.93 5.75
C ALA A 14 -21.51 -13.69 5.07
N GLU A 15 -21.57 -12.77 4.10
CA GLU A 15 -22.77 -12.51 3.28
C GLU A 15 -23.01 -13.61 2.25
N ASP A 16 -21.96 -14.16 1.66
CA ASP A 16 -22.04 -15.20 0.62
C ASP A 16 -20.82 -16.15 0.70
N PRO A 17 -20.99 -17.35 1.29
CA PRO A 17 -19.92 -18.32 1.44
C PRO A 17 -19.29 -18.79 0.12
N THR A 18 -19.99 -18.65 -1.00
CA THR A 18 -19.45 -19.04 -2.33
C THR A 18 -18.28 -18.15 -2.77
N ARG A 19 -18.11 -16.97 -2.13
CA ARG A 19 -17.03 -16.01 -2.43
C ARG A 19 -15.72 -16.31 -1.71
N LEU A 20 -15.64 -17.38 -0.90
CA LEU A 20 -14.46 -17.70 -0.11
C LEU A 20 -13.18 -17.84 -0.94
N GLU A 21 -13.25 -18.53 -2.08
CA GLU A 21 -12.09 -18.73 -2.95
C GLU A 21 -11.57 -17.39 -3.52
N TRP A 22 -12.48 -16.55 -4.01
CA TRP A 22 -12.14 -15.21 -4.48
C TRP A 22 -11.55 -14.34 -3.37
N ALA A 23 -12.16 -14.35 -2.18
CA ALA A 23 -11.71 -13.56 -1.04
C ALA A 23 -10.32 -14.00 -0.56
N SER A 24 -10.04 -15.31 -0.58
CA SER A 24 -8.74 -15.88 -0.22
C SER A 24 -7.64 -15.39 -1.18
N ASN A 25 -7.91 -15.38 -2.48
CA ASN A 25 -7.00 -14.85 -3.49
C ASN A 25 -6.77 -13.33 -3.33
N MET A 26 -7.76 -12.59 -2.85
CA MET A 26 -7.65 -11.14 -2.66
C MET A 26 -6.84 -10.71 -1.44
N ILE A 27 -6.47 -11.60 -0.52
CA ILE A 27 -5.69 -11.22 0.68
C ILE A 27 -4.35 -10.56 0.32
N ILE A 28 -3.73 -10.98 -0.78
CA ILE A 28 -2.38 -10.55 -1.17
C ILE A 28 -2.39 -9.24 -1.97
N VAL A 29 -3.45 -8.98 -2.73
CA VAL A 29 -3.52 -7.84 -3.66
C VAL A 29 -3.28 -6.48 -2.97
N PRO A 30 -3.93 -6.15 -1.84
CA PRO A 30 -3.72 -4.88 -1.16
C PRO A 30 -2.27 -4.69 -0.72
N ARG A 31 -1.60 -5.78 -0.30
CA ARG A 31 -0.20 -5.74 0.11
C ARG A 31 0.73 -5.45 -1.06
N LEU A 32 0.43 -6.01 -2.24
CA LEU A 32 1.22 -5.75 -3.44
C LEU A 32 1.08 -4.29 -3.86
N ILE A 33 -0.13 -3.73 -3.81
CA ILE A 33 -0.37 -2.31 -4.13
C ILE A 33 0.42 -1.38 -3.19
N GLU A 34 0.39 -1.65 -1.89
CA GLU A 34 1.20 -0.92 -0.89
C GLU A 34 2.68 -0.97 -1.24
N ARG A 35 3.21 -2.16 -1.55
CA ARG A 35 4.62 -2.32 -1.96
C ARG A 35 4.94 -1.54 -3.24
N TYR A 36 4.06 -1.55 -4.23
CA TYR A 36 4.27 -0.73 -5.44
C TYR A 36 4.25 0.77 -5.13
N GLY A 37 3.42 1.20 -4.17
CA GLY A 37 3.42 2.57 -3.66
C GLY A 37 4.77 2.93 -3.02
N ASP A 38 5.26 2.10 -2.10
CA ASP A 38 6.56 2.31 -1.43
C ASP A 38 7.69 2.40 -2.46
N HIS A 39 7.75 1.46 -3.41
CA HIS A 39 8.77 1.49 -4.47
C HIS A 39 8.69 2.75 -5.35
N ALA A 40 7.47 3.27 -5.58
CA ALA A 40 7.30 4.51 -6.35
C ALA A 40 7.85 5.72 -5.57
N VAL A 41 7.68 5.74 -4.25
CA VAL A 41 8.27 6.76 -3.37
C VAL A 41 9.79 6.67 -3.40
N ASP A 42 10.37 5.47 -3.22
CA ASP A 42 11.81 5.25 -3.26
C ASP A 42 12.43 5.74 -4.59
N ILE A 43 11.76 5.47 -5.71
CA ILE A 43 12.21 5.93 -7.03
C ILE A 43 12.15 7.47 -7.13
N GLY A 44 11.12 8.09 -6.56
CA GLY A 44 10.99 9.55 -6.50
C GLY A 44 12.14 10.19 -5.73
N GLU A 45 12.43 9.68 -4.54
CA GLU A 45 13.53 10.14 -3.68
C GLU A 45 14.89 10.01 -4.40
N GLN A 46 15.15 8.85 -5.02
CA GLN A 46 16.38 8.63 -5.78
C GLN A 46 16.49 9.56 -7.00
N THR A 47 15.38 9.85 -7.68
CA THR A 47 15.37 10.77 -8.82
C THR A 47 15.70 12.20 -8.38
N ILE A 48 15.14 12.66 -7.26
CA ILE A 48 15.44 13.98 -6.70
C ILE A 48 16.92 14.07 -6.33
N PHE A 49 17.46 13.08 -5.62
CA PHE A 49 18.87 13.03 -5.27
C PHE A 49 19.77 13.02 -6.51
N ALA A 50 19.43 12.26 -7.55
CA ALA A 50 20.22 12.18 -8.78
C ALA A 50 20.29 13.52 -9.54
N VAL A 51 19.27 14.37 -9.44
CA VAL A 51 19.20 15.67 -10.14
C VAL A 51 19.78 16.81 -9.30
N THR A 52 19.50 16.81 -7.99
CA THR A 52 19.80 17.94 -7.10
C THR A 52 21.03 17.71 -6.22
N GLY A 53 21.35 16.45 -5.91
CA GLY A 53 22.31 16.06 -4.88
C GLY A 53 21.75 16.04 -3.46
N ASP A 54 20.49 16.44 -3.27
CA ASP A 54 19.86 16.53 -1.95
C ASP A 54 19.06 15.25 -1.64
N ALA A 55 19.29 14.70 -0.45
CA ALA A 55 18.52 13.55 0.04
C ALA A 55 17.22 14.06 0.70
N VAL A 56 16.09 13.57 0.20
CA VAL A 56 14.75 13.92 0.69
C VAL A 56 14.00 12.65 1.09
N GLU A 57 13.15 12.76 2.12
CA GLU A 57 12.28 11.67 2.58
C GLU A 57 10.82 12.05 2.30
N LEU A 58 10.26 11.44 1.26
CA LEU A 58 8.89 11.68 0.79
C LEU A 58 7.87 10.78 1.50
N SER A 59 8.33 9.70 2.13
CA SER A 59 7.47 8.75 2.85
C SER A 59 6.98 9.26 4.22
N SER A 60 7.56 10.34 4.74
CA SER A 60 7.19 10.88 6.05
C SER A 60 5.88 11.67 5.98
N ASN A 61 4.87 11.22 6.73
CA ASN A 61 3.71 12.05 7.05
C ASN A 61 4.10 13.00 8.20
N ASP A 62 5.17 13.78 8.01
CA ASP A 62 5.68 14.68 9.04
C ASP A 62 4.77 15.91 9.15
N PRO A 63 4.13 16.19 10.31
CA PRO A 63 3.26 17.35 10.45
C PRO A 63 3.99 18.69 10.37
N THR A 64 5.33 18.67 10.29
CA THR A 64 6.22 19.83 10.34
C THR A 64 6.75 20.33 9.00
N ASP A 65 6.35 19.72 7.87
CA ASP A 65 6.64 20.29 6.54
C ASP A 65 5.69 21.48 6.25
N ARG A 66 6.01 22.63 6.85
CA ARG A 66 5.47 23.97 6.58
C ARG A 66 6.62 24.95 6.32
#